data_AF-A0A2K1JU50-F1
#
_entry.id   AF-A0A2K1JU50-F1
#
_cell.length_a   1.000
_cell.length_b   1.000
_cell.length_c   1.000
_cell.angle_alpha   90.00
_cell.angle_beta   90.00
_cell.angle_gamma   90.00
#
_symmetry.space_group_name_H-M   'P 1'
#
loop_
_entity.id
_entity.type
_entity.pdbx_description
1 polymer ?
#
loop_
_entity_poly.entity_id
_entity_poly.type
_entity_poly.pdbx_seq_one_letter_code
_entity_poly.pdbx_strand_id
1 'polypeptide(L)'
;MALSTASESRRAGPQDPMPSVSTHDSSGAKLKNFKFVFVTGGPGSGKSTQCAKIVENFGFEHLSAGDLLRAEQNSGTEIGNMIKDLIKEGKLVPSEVTVKLILKAISESTNDKFLIDGFPRNEENREVWDRVTGLKPEFILFITGSEEEMERRVLSRTGS
;
A
#
# COMPACT_ATOMS: atom_id res chain seq x y z
N MET A 1 -54.62 24.56 -56.69
CA MET A 1 -55.75 23.89 -56.02
C MET A 1 -55.34 22.44 -55.76
N ALA A 2 -55.34 22.02 -54.47
CA ALA A 2 -55.55 20.68 -53.85
C ALA A 2 -55.31 19.40 -54.71
N LEU A 3 -54.67 18.28 -54.31
CA LEU A 3 -54.56 17.48 -53.06
C LEU A 3 -53.35 16.50 -53.20
N SER A 4 -52.51 16.27 -52.17
CA SER A 4 -52.49 15.16 -51.17
C SER A 4 -51.81 13.82 -51.56
N THR A 5 -50.88 13.37 -50.69
CA THR A 5 -50.56 12.00 -50.15
C THR A 5 -49.03 11.84 -49.97
N ALA A 6 -48.47 11.96 -48.76
CA ALA A 6 -48.33 11.00 -47.64
C ALA A 6 -47.14 10.01 -47.79
N SER A 7 -46.15 10.08 -46.87
CA SER A 7 -45.46 8.91 -46.31
C SER A 7 -44.67 9.27 -45.03
N GLU A 8 -44.60 8.31 -44.11
CA GLU A 8 -44.35 8.46 -42.68
C GLU A 8 -42.98 8.97 -42.22
N SER A 9 -42.98 9.68 -41.08
CA SER A 9 -41.89 9.54 -40.10
C SER A 9 -42.47 9.35 -38.71
N ARG A 10 -42.11 8.22 -38.10
CA ARG A 10 -42.65 7.67 -36.86
C ARG A 10 -42.23 8.54 -35.68
N ARG A 11 -43.18 8.91 -34.82
CA ARG A 11 -42.88 9.47 -33.49
C ARG A 11 -42.25 8.39 -32.64
N ALA A 12 -41.07 8.66 -32.08
CA ALA A 12 -40.48 7.87 -31.01
C ALA A 12 -41.38 7.96 -29.78
N GLY A 13 -41.77 6.80 -29.23
CA GLY A 13 -42.50 6.72 -27.96
C GLY A 13 -41.64 7.11 -26.76
N PRO A 14 -42.23 7.23 -25.56
CA PRO A 14 -41.48 7.46 -24.34
C PRO A 14 -40.49 6.30 -24.16
N GLN A 15 -39.20 6.63 -24.00
CA GLN A 15 -38.22 5.63 -23.58
C GLN A 15 -38.58 5.21 -22.15
N ASP A 16 -39.00 3.96 -21.98
CA ASP A 16 -39.06 3.35 -20.66
C ASP A 16 -37.65 3.42 -20.04
N PRO A 17 -37.50 3.92 -18.80
CA PRO A 17 -36.21 3.92 -18.15
C PRO A 17 -35.75 2.46 -17.95
N MET A 18 -34.54 2.17 -18.41
CA MET A 18 -33.87 0.89 -18.16
C MET A 18 -33.93 0.53 -16.67
N PRO A 19 -34.11 -0.76 -16.33
CA PRO A 19 -34.06 -1.20 -14.94
C PRO A 19 -32.69 -0.84 -14.35
N SER A 20 -32.73 -0.04 -13.29
CA SER A 20 -31.56 0.31 -12.49
C SER A 20 -30.91 -0.97 -11.95
N VAL A 21 -29.76 -1.35 -12.50
CA VAL A 21 -28.88 -2.35 -11.88
C VAL A 21 -28.48 -1.80 -10.53
N SER A 22 -28.98 -2.46 -9.48
CA SER A 22 -28.56 -2.27 -8.10
C SER A 22 -27.09 -2.68 -7.98
N THR A 23 -26.18 -1.73 -8.13
CA THR A 23 -24.77 -1.92 -7.79
C THR A 23 -24.63 -1.89 -6.27
N HIS A 24 -24.88 -3.03 -5.63
CA HIS A 24 -24.29 -3.33 -4.33
C HIS A 24 -22.79 -3.56 -4.52
N ASP A 25 -22.02 -2.48 -4.64
CA ASP A 25 -20.58 -2.53 -4.40
C ASP A 25 -20.32 -2.12 -2.95
N SER A 26 -20.23 -3.12 -2.08
CA SER A 26 -19.90 -2.95 -0.66
C SER A 26 -18.44 -3.31 -0.37
N SER A 27 -17.53 -3.11 -1.33
CA SER A 27 -16.09 -3.36 -1.12
C SER A 27 -15.28 -2.10 -0.78
N GLY A 28 -15.91 -0.91 -0.73
CA GLY A 28 -15.25 0.39 -0.54
C GLY A 28 -15.22 0.94 0.89
N ALA A 29 -15.67 0.20 1.90
CA ALA A 29 -15.92 0.75 3.24
C ALA A 29 -15.24 -0.04 4.36
N LYS A 30 -13.90 0.07 4.52
CA LYS A 30 -13.23 -0.40 5.76
C LYS A 30 -11.86 0.20 6.11
N LEU A 31 -11.40 1.27 5.44
CA LEU A 31 -10.11 1.92 5.78
C LEU A 31 -10.27 3.27 6.50
N LYS A 32 -11.41 3.53 7.15
CA LYS A 32 -11.76 4.90 7.53
C LYS A 32 -11.30 5.39 8.91
N ASN A 33 -10.53 4.63 9.70
CA ASN A 33 -10.06 5.20 10.98
C ASN A 33 -8.80 4.52 11.55
N PHE A 34 -7.67 4.60 10.85
CA PHE A 34 -6.37 4.25 11.42
C PHE A 34 -5.36 5.38 11.25
N LYS A 35 -4.38 5.43 12.14
CA LYS A 35 -3.23 6.32 12.12
C LYS A 35 -2.00 5.54 11.71
N PHE A 36 -1.14 6.16 10.90
CA PHE A 36 0.10 5.53 10.52
C PHE A 36 1.24 6.53 10.43
N VAL A 37 2.44 6.03 10.71
CA VAL A 37 3.70 6.75 10.64
C VAL A 37 4.65 5.96 9.76
N PHE A 38 5.24 6.61 8.77
CA PHE A 38 6.32 6.00 7.99
C PHE A 38 7.65 6.13 8.74
N VAL A 39 8.41 5.05 8.79
CA VAL A 39 9.75 5.03 9.37
C VAL A 39 10.78 4.76 8.26
N THR A 40 11.76 5.64 8.18
CA THR A 40 12.84 5.58 7.18
C THR A 40 14.20 5.89 7.81
N GLY A 41 15.29 5.56 7.11
CA GLY A 41 16.66 5.70 7.59
C GLY A 41 17.61 4.66 7.00
N GLY A 42 18.90 5.01 6.89
CA GLY A 42 19.92 4.15 6.28
C GLY A 42 20.21 2.87 7.09
N PRO A 43 20.84 1.84 6.49
CA PRO A 43 21.34 0.68 7.21
C PRO A 43 22.20 1.08 8.41
N GLY A 44 22.11 0.36 9.54
CA GLY A 44 22.87 0.71 10.75
C GLY A 44 22.28 1.84 11.61
N SER A 45 21.31 2.62 11.12
CA SER A 45 20.76 3.76 11.88
C SER A 45 19.98 3.39 13.16
N GLY A 46 19.67 2.12 13.37
CA GLY A 46 18.96 1.65 14.57
C GLY A 46 17.44 1.75 14.49
N LYS A 47 16.87 1.92 13.29
CA LYS A 47 15.41 1.92 13.04
C LYS A 47 14.67 0.83 13.80
N SER A 48 15.04 -0.43 13.61
CA SER A 48 14.35 -1.58 14.21
C SER A 48 14.30 -1.49 15.73
N THR A 49 15.39 -1.02 16.38
CA THR A 49 15.43 -0.80 17.83
C THR A 49 14.47 0.29 18.27
N GLN A 50 14.37 1.39 17.52
CA GLN A 50 13.44 2.47 17.83
C GLN A 50 11.99 2.06 17.55
N CYS A 51 11.72 1.36 16.44
CA CYS A 51 10.40 0.82 16.13
C CYS A 51 9.89 -0.06 17.28
N ALA A 52 10.71 -0.98 17.79
CA ALA A 52 10.35 -1.82 18.93
C ALA A 52 9.97 -1.00 20.18
N LYS A 53 10.74 0.05 20.50
CA LYS A 53 10.42 0.95 21.62
C LYS A 53 9.14 1.74 21.40
N ILE A 54 8.82 2.12 20.16
CA ILE A 54 7.59 2.88 19.87
C ILE A 54 6.37 1.96 19.98
N VAL A 55 6.48 0.72 19.48
CA VAL A 55 5.47 -0.32 19.66
C VAL A 55 5.15 -0.50 21.15
N GLU A 56 6.19 -0.73 21.96
CA GLU A 56 6.06 -0.98 23.40
C GLU A 56 5.44 0.21 24.16
N ASN A 57 5.91 1.43 23.89
CA ASN A 57 5.53 2.61 24.68
C ASN A 57 4.25 3.31 24.20
N PHE A 58 3.87 3.17 22.93
CA PHE A 58 2.78 3.95 22.32
C PHE A 58 1.66 3.08 21.71
N GLY A 59 1.79 1.76 21.76
CA GLY A 59 0.76 0.82 21.32
C GLY A 59 0.59 0.74 19.80
N PHE A 60 1.63 1.11 19.04
CA PHE A 60 1.65 0.93 17.59
C PHE A 60 1.87 -0.54 17.25
N GLU A 61 1.33 -0.98 16.12
CA GLU A 61 1.71 -2.24 15.47
C GLU A 61 2.80 -1.96 14.43
N HIS A 62 3.87 -2.76 14.45
CA HIS A 62 4.98 -2.60 13.50
C HIS A 62 4.75 -3.43 12.25
N LEU A 63 4.66 -2.74 11.11
CA LEU A 63 4.55 -3.31 9.78
C LEU A 63 5.84 -3.04 9.02
N SER A 64 6.68 -4.06 8.90
CA SER A 64 7.91 -4.00 8.10
C SER A 64 7.61 -4.43 6.67
N ALA A 65 7.77 -3.52 5.71
CA ALA A 65 7.55 -3.82 4.29
C ALA A 65 8.43 -4.99 3.81
N GLY A 66 9.66 -5.08 4.34
CA GLY A 66 10.57 -6.20 4.04
C GLY A 66 10.07 -7.54 4.58
N ASP A 67 9.46 -7.56 5.77
CA ASP A 67 8.91 -8.79 6.35
C ASP A 67 7.62 -9.21 5.65
N LEU A 68 6.75 -8.26 5.27
CA LEU A 68 5.56 -8.54 4.47
C LEU A 68 5.93 -9.17 3.12
N LEU A 69 6.93 -8.62 2.42
CA LEU A 69 7.44 -9.19 1.17
C LEU A 69 8.06 -10.58 1.39
N ARG A 70 8.84 -10.77 2.47
CA ARG A 70 9.44 -12.07 2.82
C ARG A 70 8.40 -13.12 3.20
N ALA A 71 7.30 -12.73 3.82
CA ALA A 71 6.19 -13.61 4.12
C ALA A 71 5.44 -13.99 2.84
N GLU A 72 5.15 -13.02 1.97
CA GLU A 72 4.41 -13.26 0.74
C GLU A 72 5.19 -14.15 -0.25
N GLN A 73 6.51 -14.01 -0.39
CA GLN A 73 7.29 -14.92 -1.24
C GLN A 73 7.22 -16.40 -0.80
N ASN A 74 6.88 -16.66 0.47
CA ASN A 74 6.75 -18.00 1.03
C ASN A 74 5.30 -18.51 0.97
N SER A 75 4.34 -17.73 0.45
CA SER A 75 2.93 -18.11 0.39
C SER A 75 2.62 -19.16 -0.70
N GLY A 76 3.53 -19.36 -1.65
CA GLY A 76 3.34 -20.27 -2.78
C GLY A 76 2.32 -19.79 -3.83
N THR A 77 1.82 -18.55 -3.70
CA THR A 77 0.95 -17.93 -4.69
C THR A 77 1.72 -17.48 -5.92
N GLU A 78 1.00 -17.17 -7.01
CA GLU A 78 1.62 -16.59 -8.22
C GLU A 78 2.36 -15.27 -7.92
N ILE A 79 1.76 -14.41 -7.09
CA ILE A 79 2.38 -13.16 -6.63
C ILE A 79 3.60 -13.47 -5.75
N GLY A 80 3.51 -14.46 -4.86
CA GLY A 80 4.63 -14.90 -4.03
C GLY A 80 5.81 -15.38 -4.87
N ASN A 81 5.56 -16.17 -5.91
CA ASN A 81 6.61 -16.63 -6.84
C ASN A 81 7.24 -15.47 -7.61
N MET A 82 6.44 -14.51 -8.10
CA MET A 82 6.96 -13.29 -8.73
C MET A 82 7.87 -12.50 -7.78
N ILE A 83 7.43 -12.28 -6.53
CA ILE A 83 8.22 -11.56 -5.52
C ILE A 83 9.54 -12.31 -5.26
N LYS A 84 9.48 -13.63 -5.13
CA LYS A 84 10.65 -14.49 -4.89
C LYS A 84 11.69 -14.34 -6.01
N ASP A 85 11.25 -14.38 -7.26
CA ASP A 85 12.14 -14.26 -8.42
C ASP A 85 12.77 -12.86 -8.50
N LEU A 86 11.98 -11.80 -8.31
CA LEU A 86 12.49 -10.43 -8.30
C LEU A 86 13.54 -10.20 -7.20
N ILE A 87 13.26 -10.67 -5.97
CA ILE A 87 14.20 -10.56 -4.85
C ILE A 87 15.49 -11.35 -5.14
N LYS A 88 15.37 -12.56 -5.68
CA LYS A 88 16.52 -13.41 -6.05
C LYS A 88 17.40 -12.75 -7.12
N GLU A 89 16.79 -12.03 -8.05
CA GLU A 89 17.48 -11.27 -9.10
C GLU A 89 18.02 -9.91 -8.62
N GLY A 90 17.81 -9.54 -7.35
CA GLY A 90 18.19 -8.23 -6.82
C GLY A 90 17.39 -7.07 -7.41
N LYS A 91 16.23 -7.35 -8.02
CA LYS A 91 15.31 -6.36 -8.59
C LYS A 91 14.36 -5.85 -7.51
N LEU A 92 13.85 -4.64 -7.73
CA LEU A 92 12.83 -4.06 -6.87
C LEU A 92 11.46 -4.69 -7.16
N VAL A 93 10.72 -5.00 -6.11
CA VAL A 93 9.33 -5.41 -6.21
C VAL A 93 8.48 -4.20 -6.59
N PRO A 94 7.49 -4.34 -7.51
CA PRO A 94 6.62 -3.24 -7.89
C PRO A 94 5.96 -2.56 -6.69
N SER A 95 5.86 -1.24 -6.76
CA SER A 95 5.32 -0.39 -5.70
C SER A 95 3.90 -0.82 -5.29
N GLU A 96 3.03 -1.12 -6.27
CA GLU A 96 1.64 -1.54 -6.07
C GLU A 96 1.52 -2.82 -5.24
N VAL A 97 2.45 -3.76 -5.42
CA VAL A 97 2.45 -5.02 -4.67
C VAL A 97 2.72 -4.72 -3.19
N THR A 98 3.72 -3.89 -2.91
CA THR A 98 4.07 -3.50 -1.54
C THR A 98 2.93 -2.75 -0.85
N VAL A 99 2.30 -1.79 -1.54
CA VAL A 99 1.15 -1.05 -1.00
C VAL A 99 -0.01 -1.99 -0.67
N LYS A 100 -0.35 -2.92 -1.56
CA LYS A 100 -1.42 -3.91 -1.32
C LYS A 100 -1.13 -4.80 -0.12
N LEU A 101 0.12 -5.24 0.06
CA LEU A 101 0.52 -6.05 1.22
C LEU A 101 0.38 -5.28 2.54
N ILE A 102 0.78 -4.02 2.55
CA ILE A 102 0.62 -3.15 3.73
C ILE A 102 -0.87 -2.96 4.06
N LEU A 103 -1.69 -2.65 3.05
CA LEU A 103 -3.13 -2.46 3.25
C LEU A 103 -3.83 -3.73 3.72
N LYS A 104 -3.42 -4.89 3.18
CA LYS A 104 -3.91 -6.20 3.63
C LYS A 104 -3.59 -6.41 5.11
N ALA A 105 -2.33 -6.20 5.52
CA ALA A 105 -1.92 -6.32 6.91
C ALA A 105 -2.70 -5.37 7.84
N ILE A 106 -2.90 -4.12 7.43
CA ILE A 106 -3.74 -3.15 8.17
C ILE A 106 -5.18 -3.65 8.31
N SER A 107 -5.75 -4.20 7.24
CA SER A 107 -7.14 -4.68 7.23
C SER A 107 -7.37 -5.95 8.07
N GLU A 108 -6.33 -6.76 8.24
CA GLU A 108 -6.34 -7.99 9.04
C GLU A 108 -6.03 -7.73 10.52
N SER A 109 -5.41 -6.58 10.82
CA SER A 109 -5.11 -6.16 12.19
C SER A 109 -6.35 -5.63 12.91
N THR A 110 -6.39 -5.83 14.22
CA THR A 110 -7.38 -5.20 15.13
C THR A 110 -6.89 -3.86 15.70
N ASN A 111 -5.65 -3.46 15.41
CA ASN A 111 -5.06 -2.21 15.84
C ASN A 111 -5.48 -1.05 14.92
N ASP A 112 -5.45 0.18 15.45
CA ASP A 112 -5.73 1.41 14.72
C ASP A 112 -4.48 2.30 14.55
N LYS A 113 -3.30 1.87 15.04
CA LYS A 113 -2.04 2.60 14.94
C LYS A 113 -0.93 1.74 14.33
N PHE A 114 -0.32 2.24 13.26
CA PHE A 114 0.67 1.48 12.49
C PHE A 114 1.99 2.22 12.31
N LEU A 115 3.10 1.52 12.53
CA LEU A 115 4.44 1.95 12.17
C LEU A 115 4.86 1.19 10.91
N ILE A 116 4.88 1.88 9.78
CA ILE A 116 5.25 1.29 8.50
C ILE A 116 6.74 1.54 8.28
N ASP A 117 7.56 0.51 8.44
CA ASP A 117 9.03 0.57 8.33
C ASP A 117 9.51 0.09 6.96
N GLY A 118 10.44 0.84 6.38
CA GLY A 118 11.06 0.51 5.11
C GLY A 118 10.19 0.81 3.89
N PHE A 119 9.17 1.67 4.04
CA PHE A 119 8.32 2.21 3.00
C PHE A 119 7.89 3.65 3.37
N PRO A 120 7.74 4.58 2.41
CA PRO A 120 8.17 4.49 1.01
C PRO A 120 9.70 4.55 0.87
N ARG A 121 10.28 3.83 -0.10
CA ARG A 121 11.74 3.83 -0.35
C ARG A 121 12.19 4.81 -1.43
N ASN A 122 11.29 5.14 -2.34
CA ASN A 122 11.51 6.08 -3.44
C ASN A 122 10.24 6.92 -3.66
N GLU A 123 10.33 7.89 -4.55
CA GLU A 123 9.21 8.77 -4.89
C GLU A 123 8.04 7.98 -5.51
N GLU A 124 8.34 7.02 -6.37
CA GLU A 124 7.35 6.14 -6.99
C GLU A 124 6.48 5.42 -5.95
N ASN A 125 7.07 4.83 -4.90
CA ASN A 125 6.34 4.20 -3.80
C ASN A 125 5.35 5.16 -3.13
N ARG A 126 5.78 6.41 -2.90
CA ARG A 126 4.93 7.45 -2.31
C ARG A 126 3.77 7.80 -3.23
N GLU A 127 4.05 8.05 -4.51
CA GLU A 127 3.02 8.38 -5.49
C GLU A 127 1.99 7.26 -5.65
N VAL A 128 2.44 6.00 -5.64
CA VAL A 128 1.57 4.83 -5.69
C VAL A 128 0.71 4.74 -4.43
N TRP A 129 1.29 4.97 -3.25
CA TRP A 129 0.53 5.02 -2.01
C TRP A 129 -0.56 6.10 -2.06
N ASP A 130 -0.22 7.31 -2.47
CA ASP A 130 -1.16 8.43 -2.55
C ASP A 130 -2.28 8.14 -3.55
N ARG A 131 -1.94 7.57 -4.71
CA ARG A 131 -2.92 7.17 -5.74
C ARG A 131 -3.86 6.06 -5.29
N VAL A 132 -3.33 5.04 -4.60
CA VAL A 132 -4.11 3.85 -4.20
C VAL A 132 -4.95 4.12 -2.96
N THR A 133 -4.42 4.87 -1.99
CA THR A 133 -5.04 5.04 -0.68
C THR A 133 -5.72 6.39 -0.51
N GLY A 134 -5.15 7.46 -1.07
CA GLY A 134 -5.51 8.84 -0.74
C GLY A 134 -5.24 9.23 0.72
N LEU A 135 -4.53 8.40 1.49
CA LEU A 135 -4.29 8.58 2.92
C LEU A 135 -2.94 9.25 3.17
N LYS A 136 -2.92 10.18 4.12
CA LYS A 136 -1.69 10.85 4.56
C LYS A 136 -1.18 10.27 5.89
N PRO A 137 0.14 10.07 6.03
CA PRO A 137 0.71 9.70 7.32
C PRO A 137 0.55 10.85 8.32
N GLU A 138 0.50 10.52 9.61
CA GLU A 138 0.54 11.54 10.68
C GLU A 138 1.84 12.34 10.62
N PHE A 139 2.96 11.64 10.40
CA PHE A 139 4.27 12.19 10.14
C PHE A 139 5.20 11.11 9.59
N ILE A 140 6.41 11.51 9.18
CA ILE A 140 7.48 10.61 8.75
C ILE A 140 8.60 10.70 9.78
N LEU A 141 9.00 9.56 10.33
CA LEU A 141 10.11 9.45 11.27
C LEU A 141 11.37 9.03 10.50
N PHE A 142 12.31 9.95 10.35
CA PHE A 142 13.63 9.67 9.78
C PHE A 142 14.65 9.41 10.90
N ILE A 143 15.12 8.17 10.98
CA ILE A 143 16.06 7.72 12.00
C ILE A 143 17.47 7.72 11.42
N THR A 144 18.32 8.56 11.99
CA THR A 144 19.71 8.75 11.59
C THR A 144 20.67 8.60 12.80
N GLY A 145 21.94 8.40 12.50
CA GLY A 145 23.06 8.40 13.45
C GLY A 145 24.29 9.03 12.81
N SER A 146 25.41 9.08 13.53
CA SER A 146 26.69 9.45 12.89
C SER A 146 27.07 8.40 11.85
N GLU A 147 27.67 8.86 10.76
CA GLU A 147 28.14 7.99 9.67
C GLU A 147 29.05 6.89 10.20
N GLU A 148 30.05 7.26 11.01
CA GLU A 148 30.98 6.34 11.69
C GLU A 148 30.26 5.20 12.44
N GLU A 149 29.21 5.54 13.19
CA GLU A 149 28.47 4.56 13.99
C GLU A 149 27.57 3.67 13.11
N MET A 150 26.98 4.25 12.06
CA MET A 150 26.19 3.50 11.09
C MET A 150 27.05 2.52 10.30
N GLU A 151 28.21 2.95 9.81
CA GLU A 151 29.19 2.10 9.12
C GLU A 151 29.69 0.99 10.02
N ARG A 152 30.11 1.32 11.24
CA ARG A 152 30.57 0.35 12.23
C ARG A 152 29.54 -0.76 12.45
N ARG A 153 28.26 -0.42 12.55
CA ARG A 153 27.16 -1.38 12.73
C ARG A 153 26.87 -2.22 11.49
N VAL A 154 27.07 -1.67 10.29
CA VAL A 154 26.91 -2.43 9.04
C VAL A 154 28.05 -3.43 8.90
N LEU A 155 29.29 -2.99 9.11
CA LEU A 155 30.47 -3.83 9.01
C LEU A 155 30.49 -4.94 10.06
N SER A 156 30.02 -4.68 11.28
CA SER A 156 29.93 -5.72 12.32
C SER A 156 28.93 -6.85 12.00
N ARG A 157 28.05 -6.69 11.00
CA ARG A 157 27.08 -7.71 10.60
C ARG A 157 27.61 -8.69 9.55
N THR A 158 28.62 -8.30 8.78
CA THR A 158 29.16 -9.08 7.65
C THR A 158 30.46 -9.81 8.01
N GLY A 159 31.01 -9.56 9.20
CA GLY A 159 32.30 -10.09 9.67
C GLY A 159 32.22 -11.33 10.56
N SER A 160 31.31 -12.28 10.32
CA SER A 160 31.27 -13.58 11.00
C SER A 160 31.07 -14.73 10.02
#